data_AF-R9K3C5-F1
#
_entry.id   AF-R9K3C5-F1
#
_cell.length_a   1.000
_cell.length_b   1.000
_cell.length_c   1.000
_cell.angle_alpha   90.00
_cell.angle_beta   90.00
_cell.angle_gamma   90.00
#
_symmetry.space_group_name_H-M   'P 1'
#
loop_
_entity.id
_entity.type
_entity.pdbx_description
1 polymer ?
#
loop_
_entity_poly.entity_id
_entity_poly.type
_entity_poly.pdbx_seq_one_letter_code
_entity_poly.pdbx_strand_id
1 'polypeptide(L)'
;MAISGIGSSYNQIGAAANYVQEKTNTKDAGRKMAEQPVSLSISDAGKEQYHNSVQHGGQESYDAMLQRREQLKNEKISLVDYGYEISRRADTGKSVLNAAGRADGYVKAYAELYDEIVRGYEDGTREIYVAGENGPRKLTKEDELDALDAAYRKTVDSFVEMERTNQHARTIIGEEAEKIAKISRRETKAAGFLKEQKARGIDKVPENLNQKMLSAVASFKEKYAAFNPNTDTLSQLLAGIKIS
;
A
#
# COMPACT_ATOMS: atom_id res chain seq x y z
N MET A 1 26.47 -14.08 -6.80
CA MET A 1 25.20 -14.57 -7.36
C MET A 1 24.08 -13.79 -6.72
N ALA A 2 23.29 -13.09 -7.53
CA ALA A 2 22.16 -12.27 -7.11
C ALA A 2 20.91 -13.15 -7.05
N ILE A 3 20.11 -13.02 -5.99
CA ILE A 3 18.69 -13.37 -6.00
C ILE A 3 17.93 -12.26 -5.26
N SER A 4 17.28 -11.43 -6.06
CA SER A 4 16.11 -10.57 -5.83
C SER A 4 15.08 -11.23 -4.90
N GLY A 5 14.41 -10.54 -3.98
CA GLY A 5 13.55 -9.39 -4.23
C GLY A 5 12.11 -9.79 -3.87
N ILE A 6 11.55 -9.09 -2.89
CA ILE A 6 10.22 -9.29 -2.31
C ILE A 6 9.14 -9.06 -3.37
N GLY A 7 8.20 -10.00 -3.49
CA GLY A 7 7.03 -9.93 -4.38
C GLY A 7 5.75 -10.15 -3.61
N SER A 8 5.04 -9.04 -3.39
CA SER A 8 3.69 -8.89 -2.83
C SER A 8 2.69 -9.95 -3.29
N SER A 9 2.04 -10.62 -2.33
CA SER A 9 0.93 -11.56 -2.58
C SER A 9 -0.41 -10.92 -2.22
N TYR A 10 -1.02 -10.24 -3.20
CA TYR A 10 -2.47 -9.99 -3.22
C TYR A 10 -2.98 -10.40 -4.60
N ASN A 11 -3.48 -11.63 -4.68
CA ASN A 11 -4.43 -12.11 -5.70
C ASN A 11 -4.97 -13.47 -5.24
N GLN A 12 -5.72 -13.45 -4.15
CA GLN A 12 -6.68 -14.49 -3.83
C GLN A 12 -8.01 -13.78 -3.62
N ILE A 13 -8.83 -13.78 -4.68
CA ILE A 13 -10.30 -13.80 -4.73
C ILE A 13 -10.66 -13.37 -6.15
N GLY A 14 -10.94 -14.35 -7.00
CA GLY A 14 -11.37 -14.15 -8.37
C GLY A 14 -11.46 -15.49 -9.08
N ALA A 15 -12.68 -15.98 -9.29
CA ALA A 15 -13.04 -17.20 -10.01
C ALA A 15 -12.95 -18.52 -9.23
N ALA A 16 -13.75 -18.59 -8.15
CA ALA A 16 -14.67 -19.71 -8.02
C ALA A 16 -15.62 -19.75 -9.24
N ALA A 17 -15.12 -20.25 -10.37
CA ALA A 17 -15.89 -20.54 -11.58
C ALA A 17 -15.03 -21.39 -12.51
N ASN A 18 -14.90 -22.67 -12.17
CA ASN A 18 -14.88 -23.82 -13.08
C ASN A 18 -14.54 -25.06 -12.26
N TYR A 19 -15.47 -25.37 -11.37
CA TYR A 19 -15.74 -26.74 -11.00
C TYR A 19 -16.33 -27.38 -12.25
N VAL A 20 -15.53 -28.15 -13.00
CA VAL A 20 -15.89 -29.33 -13.81
C VAL A 20 -14.67 -29.69 -14.67
N GLN A 21 -14.27 -30.97 -14.57
CA GLN A 21 -13.30 -31.70 -15.39
C GLN A 21 -11.82 -31.31 -15.19
N GLU A 22 -10.92 -32.15 -14.68
CA GLU A 22 -10.80 -33.61 -14.79
C GLU A 22 -10.27 -34.21 -13.49
N LYS A 23 -11.06 -35.10 -12.89
CA LYS A 23 -10.51 -36.21 -12.12
C LYS A 23 -10.08 -37.29 -13.11
N THR A 24 -8.87 -37.78 -12.89
CA THR A 24 -8.41 -39.16 -13.10
C THR A 24 -8.46 -39.70 -14.52
N ASN A 25 -7.34 -40.21 -15.02
CA ASN A 25 -7.35 -41.57 -15.55
C ASN A 25 -5.97 -42.23 -15.43
N THR A 26 -5.92 -43.15 -14.47
CA THR A 26 -5.09 -44.36 -14.49
C THR A 26 -5.21 -45.06 -15.83
N LYS A 27 -4.07 -45.50 -16.36
CA LYS A 27 -3.97 -46.31 -17.57
C LYS A 27 -4.67 -47.65 -17.35
N ASP A 28 -5.68 -47.95 -18.15
CA ASP A 28 -6.13 -49.31 -18.36
C ASP A 28 -6.04 -49.66 -19.85
N ALA A 29 -5.52 -50.86 -20.11
CA ALA A 29 -5.13 -51.33 -21.41
C ALA A 29 -6.25 -52.18 -22.03
N GLY A 30 -6.58 -51.89 -23.28
CA GLY A 30 -7.13 -52.88 -24.20
C GLY A 30 -8.55 -52.64 -24.68
N ARG A 31 -8.68 -52.16 -25.93
CA ARG A 31 -9.30 -52.88 -27.06
C ARG A 31 -9.40 -51.94 -28.27
N LYS A 32 -8.93 -52.41 -29.43
CA LYS A 32 -8.98 -51.71 -30.71
C LYS A 32 -10.38 -51.76 -31.29
N MET A 33 -10.97 -50.59 -31.57
CA MET A 33 -11.88 -50.40 -32.70
C MET A 33 -11.32 -49.24 -33.53
N ALA A 34 -11.20 -49.43 -34.84
CA ALA A 34 -10.62 -48.44 -35.74
C ALA A 34 -11.57 -47.26 -35.92
N GLU A 35 -11.38 -46.20 -35.12
CA GLU A 35 -12.05 -44.93 -35.34
C GLU A 35 -11.40 -44.23 -36.54
N GLN A 36 -12.12 -44.14 -37.65
CA GLN A 36 -11.73 -43.22 -38.72
C GLN A 36 -11.86 -41.79 -38.17
N PRO A 37 -10.85 -40.92 -38.38
CA PRO A 37 -10.89 -39.56 -37.84
C PRO A 37 -12.05 -38.80 -38.50
N VAL A 38 -13.06 -38.45 -37.72
CA VAL A 38 -14.15 -37.58 -38.15
C VAL A 38 -13.62 -36.15 -38.18
N SER A 39 -13.50 -35.59 -39.38
CA SER A 39 -13.14 -34.18 -39.58
C SER A 39 -14.37 -33.30 -39.34
N LEU A 40 -14.33 -32.50 -38.27
CA LEU A 40 -15.31 -31.44 -38.04
C LEU A 40 -14.87 -30.17 -38.78
N SER A 41 -15.70 -29.66 -39.69
CA SER A 41 -15.50 -28.38 -40.37
C SER A 41 -16.60 -27.40 -40.00
N ILE A 42 -16.23 -26.15 -39.67
CA ILE A 42 -17.19 -25.07 -39.50
C ILE A 42 -17.64 -24.62 -40.89
N SER A 43 -18.96 -24.55 -41.10
CA SER A 43 -19.54 -24.09 -42.37
C SER A 43 -19.18 -22.62 -42.64
N ASP A 44 -19.10 -22.24 -43.91
CA ASP A 44 -18.76 -20.86 -44.26
C ASP A 44 -19.83 -19.86 -43.77
N ALA A 45 -21.11 -20.26 -43.73
CA ALA A 45 -22.16 -19.49 -43.08
C ALA A 45 -21.94 -19.32 -41.56
N GLY A 46 -21.40 -20.33 -40.88
CA GLY A 46 -21.05 -20.23 -39.46
C GLY A 46 -19.85 -19.30 -39.22
N LYS A 47 -18.87 -19.29 -40.13
CA LYS A 47 -17.73 -18.35 -40.10
C LYS A 47 -18.20 -16.92 -40.36
N GLU A 48 -19.11 -16.71 -41.31
CA GLU A 48 -19.68 -15.39 -41.59
C GLU A 48 -20.52 -14.87 -40.43
N GLN A 49 -21.32 -15.72 -39.76
CA GLN A 49 -22.03 -15.30 -38.55
C GLN A 49 -21.09 -14.92 -37.41
N TYR A 50 -19.99 -15.64 -37.22
CA TYR A 50 -18.95 -15.25 -36.27
C TYR A 50 -18.26 -13.95 -36.68
N HIS A 51 -17.97 -13.76 -37.97
CA HIS A 51 -17.38 -12.52 -38.46
C HIS A 51 -18.31 -11.32 -38.25
N ASN A 52 -19.61 -11.49 -38.54
CA ASN A 52 -20.62 -10.45 -38.36
C ASN A 52 -20.88 -10.14 -36.88
N SER A 53 -20.83 -11.13 -35.98
CA SER A 53 -20.99 -10.91 -34.54
C SER A 53 -19.80 -10.18 -33.92
N VAL A 54 -18.59 -10.40 -34.41
CA VAL A 54 -17.40 -9.63 -34.00
C VAL A 54 -17.39 -8.22 -34.60
N GLN A 55 -17.94 -8.02 -35.79
CA GLN A 55 -18.08 -6.70 -36.41
C GLN A 55 -19.21 -5.84 -35.81
N HIS A 56 -20.32 -6.45 -35.40
CA HIS A 56 -21.50 -5.73 -34.87
C HIS A 56 -21.55 -5.72 -33.33
N GLY A 57 -20.77 -6.58 -32.66
CA GLY A 57 -20.61 -6.62 -31.21
C GLY A 57 -19.62 -5.59 -30.70
N GLY A 58 -19.99 -4.30 -30.77
CA GLY A 58 -19.31 -3.24 -30.03
C GLY A 58 -18.21 -2.49 -30.79
N GLN A 59 -18.52 -1.92 -31.95
CA GLN A 59 -17.72 -0.80 -32.47
C GLN A 59 -18.14 0.50 -31.78
N GLU A 60 -17.71 0.69 -30.54
CA GLU A 60 -17.50 2.07 -30.07
C GLU A 60 -16.41 2.64 -31.00
N SER A 61 -16.74 3.68 -31.79
CA SER A 61 -15.78 4.32 -32.69
C SER A 61 -14.52 4.70 -31.90
N TYR A 62 -13.34 4.62 -32.52
CA TYR A 62 -12.10 5.07 -31.87
C TYR A 62 -12.23 6.50 -31.32
N ASP A 63 -12.95 7.37 -32.03
CA ASP A 63 -13.28 8.73 -31.57
C ASP A 63 -14.26 8.76 -30.39
N ALA A 64 -15.24 7.85 -30.34
CA ALA A 64 -16.17 7.74 -29.22
C ALA A 64 -15.46 7.18 -27.97
N MET A 65 -14.57 6.21 -28.16
CA MET A 65 -13.71 5.67 -27.10
C MET A 65 -12.67 6.70 -26.63
N LEU A 66 -12.10 7.52 -27.54
CA LEU A 66 -11.26 8.66 -27.17
C LEU A 66 -12.06 9.74 -26.44
N GLN A 67 -13.25 10.11 -26.91
CA GLN A 67 -14.11 11.08 -26.21
C GLN A 67 -14.52 10.58 -24.84
N ARG A 68 -14.88 9.30 -24.69
CA ARG A 68 -15.18 8.68 -23.39
C ARG A 68 -13.95 8.65 -22.49
N ARG A 69 -12.77 8.35 -23.04
CA ARG A 69 -11.50 8.41 -22.31
C ARG A 69 -11.12 9.84 -21.92
N GLU A 70 -11.33 10.83 -22.77
CA GLU A 70 -11.11 12.25 -22.46
C GLU A 70 -12.15 12.78 -21.48
N GLN A 71 -13.40 12.31 -21.52
CA GLN A 71 -14.42 12.57 -20.49
C GLN A 71 -14.00 11.98 -19.15
N LEU A 72 -13.54 10.73 -19.10
CA LEU A 72 -13.03 10.08 -17.89
C LEU A 72 -11.69 10.66 -17.40
N LYS A 73 -10.89 11.27 -18.28
CA LYS A 73 -9.67 12.03 -17.91
C LYS A 73 -10.01 13.43 -17.39
N ASN A 74 -11.08 14.03 -17.90
CA ASN A 74 -11.60 15.33 -17.44
C ASN A 74 -12.45 15.20 -16.18
N GLU A 75 -12.98 14.00 -15.92
CA GLU A 75 -13.41 13.51 -14.60
C GLU A 75 -12.15 13.26 -13.77
N LYS A 76 -11.47 14.32 -13.31
CA LYS A 76 -10.35 14.25 -12.37
C LYS A 76 -10.81 13.72 -11.00
N ILE A 77 -11.27 12.47 -10.94
CA ILE A 77 -11.56 11.77 -9.70
C ILE A 77 -10.21 11.34 -9.13
N SER A 78 -9.58 12.21 -8.34
CA SER A 78 -8.31 11.91 -7.70
C SER A 78 -8.58 11.22 -6.37
N LEU A 79 -8.40 9.89 -6.36
CA LEU A 79 -8.32 9.12 -5.13
C LEU A 79 -6.89 9.22 -4.59
N VAL A 80 -6.60 10.28 -3.85
CA VAL A 80 -5.31 10.40 -3.16
C VAL A 80 -5.28 9.34 -2.04
N ASP A 81 -4.43 8.33 -2.20
CA ASP A 81 -4.18 7.35 -1.13
C ASP A 81 -3.22 7.95 -0.11
N TYR A 82 -3.80 8.62 0.89
CA TYR A 82 -3.02 9.22 1.97
C TYR A 82 -2.24 8.20 2.81
N GLY A 83 -2.70 6.95 2.91
CA GLY A 83 -1.94 5.90 3.62
C GLY A 83 -0.63 5.60 2.92
N TYR A 84 -0.67 5.50 1.58
CA TYR A 84 0.50 5.37 0.73
C TYR A 84 1.40 6.61 0.80
N GLU A 85 0.85 7.82 0.63
CA GLU A 85 1.63 9.07 0.64
C GLU A 85 2.36 9.29 1.97
N ILE A 86 1.68 9.06 3.11
CA ILE A 86 2.30 9.14 4.43
C ILE A 86 3.47 8.15 4.52
N SER A 87 3.24 6.89 4.17
CA SER A 87 4.26 5.84 4.31
C SER A 87 5.46 6.10 3.39
N ARG A 88 5.22 6.55 2.16
CA ARG A 88 6.25 6.92 1.19
C ARG A 88 7.11 8.09 1.67
N ARG A 89 6.49 9.13 2.25
CA ARG A 89 7.22 10.31 2.76
C ARG A 89 7.93 10.02 4.08
N ALA A 90 7.39 9.14 4.91
CA ALA A 90 8.05 8.70 6.14
C ALA A 90 9.32 7.87 5.86
N ASP A 91 9.30 7.08 4.77
CA ASP A 91 10.43 6.25 4.34
C ASP A 91 11.50 7.07 3.60
N THR A 92 12.20 7.94 4.32
CA THR A 92 13.27 8.80 3.78
C THR A 92 14.59 8.09 3.51
N GLY A 93 14.65 6.77 3.69
CA GLY A 93 15.78 5.94 3.28
C GLY A 93 17.04 6.05 4.16
N LYS A 94 17.63 4.88 4.44
CA LYS A 94 19.02 4.66 4.91
C LYS A 94 19.42 5.04 6.34
N SER A 95 18.52 4.91 7.32
CA SER A 95 19.01 4.79 8.71
C SER A 95 18.29 3.65 9.43
N VAL A 96 19.06 2.88 10.21
CA VAL A 96 18.53 1.87 11.14
C VAL A 96 17.89 2.62 12.32
N LEU A 97 16.78 3.29 12.04
CA LEU A 97 16.02 4.03 13.03
C LEU A 97 15.28 3.05 13.94
N ASN A 98 15.31 3.31 15.24
CA ASN A 98 14.43 2.66 16.19
C ASN A 98 12.95 3.02 15.90
N ALA A 99 12.01 2.36 16.58
CA ALA A 99 10.59 2.60 16.37
C ALA A 99 10.19 4.07 16.60
N ALA A 100 10.81 4.76 17.55
CA ALA A 100 10.56 6.18 17.82
C ALA A 100 11.01 7.09 16.67
N GLY A 101 12.23 6.91 16.15
CA GLY A 101 12.73 7.71 15.04
C GLY A 101 11.94 7.50 13.74
N ARG A 102 11.41 6.29 13.53
CA ARG A 102 10.46 6.05 12.43
C ARG A 102 9.12 6.73 12.68
N ALA A 103 8.60 6.67 13.91
CA ALA A 103 7.39 7.38 14.29
C ALA A 103 7.49 8.89 14.05
N ASP A 104 8.64 9.51 14.33
CA ASP A 104 8.90 10.92 14.02
C ASP A 104 8.77 11.20 12.52
N GLY A 105 9.25 10.27 11.69
CA GLY A 105 9.08 10.32 10.23
C GLY A 105 7.62 10.32 9.78
N TYR A 106 6.78 9.50 10.41
CA TYR A 106 5.32 9.48 10.15
C TYR A 106 4.63 10.78 10.56
N VAL A 107 4.96 11.34 11.73
CA VAL A 107 4.42 12.64 12.18
C VAL A 107 4.85 13.76 11.22
N LYS A 108 6.11 13.76 10.80
CA LYS A 108 6.63 14.71 9.82
C LYS A 108 5.89 14.60 8.48
N ALA A 109 5.73 13.38 7.95
CA ALA A 109 5.03 13.14 6.69
C ALA A 109 3.58 13.63 6.74
N TYR A 110 2.88 13.40 7.85
CA TYR A 110 1.54 13.94 8.08
C TYR A 110 1.55 15.48 8.04
N ALA A 111 2.47 16.12 8.77
CA ALA A 111 2.53 17.58 8.84
C ALA A 111 2.81 18.23 7.48
N GLU A 112 3.69 17.63 6.67
CA GLU A 112 3.97 18.10 5.31
C GLU A 112 2.76 17.96 4.39
N LEU A 113 2.01 16.85 4.48
CA LEU A 113 0.77 16.68 3.73
C LEU A 113 -0.31 17.65 4.19
N TYR A 114 -0.43 17.89 5.49
CA TYR A 114 -1.38 18.85 6.05
C TYR A 114 -1.11 20.27 5.55
N ASP A 115 0.14 20.73 5.61
CA ASP A 115 0.56 22.04 5.09
C ASP A 115 0.29 22.16 3.59
N GLU A 116 0.64 21.12 2.81
CA GLU A 116 0.40 21.07 1.36
C GLU A 116 -1.09 21.21 1.02
N ILE A 117 -1.96 20.50 1.73
CA ILE A 117 -3.41 20.56 1.53
C ILE A 117 -3.93 21.95 1.88
N VAL A 118 -3.62 22.46 3.08
CA VAL A 118 -4.11 23.76 3.54
C VAL A 118 -3.70 24.87 2.58
N ARG A 119 -2.40 24.96 2.24
CA ARG A 119 -1.87 25.99 1.36
C ARG A 119 -2.45 25.87 -0.05
N GLY A 120 -2.58 24.66 -0.58
CA GLY A 120 -3.14 24.44 -1.89
C GLY A 120 -4.61 24.89 -2.01
N TYR A 121 -5.39 24.78 -0.94
CA TYR A 121 -6.75 25.33 -0.94
C TYR A 121 -6.77 26.85 -0.77
N GLU A 122 -5.86 27.40 0.03
CA GLU A 122 -5.74 28.86 0.27
C GLU A 122 -5.24 29.63 -0.96
N ASP A 123 -4.32 29.06 -1.74
CA ASP A 123 -3.80 29.64 -2.98
C ASP A 123 -4.65 29.29 -4.22
N GLY A 124 -5.65 28.42 -4.05
CA GLY A 124 -6.56 27.99 -5.11
C GLY A 124 -5.95 27.01 -6.12
N THR A 125 -4.77 26.45 -5.85
CA THR A 125 -4.09 25.48 -6.73
C THR A 125 -4.55 24.04 -6.50
N ARG A 126 -5.21 23.76 -5.38
CA ARG A 126 -5.78 22.44 -5.04
C ARG A 126 -7.22 22.33 -5.52
N GLU A 127 -7.45 21.36 -6.39
CA GLU A 127 -8.78 20.99 -6.84
C GLU A 127 -8.87 19.48 -7.06
N ILE A 128 -9.48 18.80 -6.10
CA ILE A 128 -9.69 17.36 -6.12
C ILE A 128 -11.18 17.07 -6.20
N TYR A 129 -11.55 16.10 -7.04
CA TYR A 129 -12.90 15.58 -7.13
C TYR A 129 -12.94 14.12 -6.67
N VAL A 130 -14.07 13.73 -6.11
CA VAL A 130 -14.39 12.34 -5.75
C VAL A 130 -15.73 11.94 -6.37
N ALA A 131 -15.91 10.65 -6.65
CA ALA A 131 -17.20 10.15 -7.10
C ALA A 131 -18.27 10.40 -6.03
N GLY A 132 -19.37 11.03 -6.41
CA GLY A 132 -20.54 11.23 -5.58
C GLY A 132 -21.78 10.60 -6.20
N GLU A 133 -22.85 10.45 -5.41
CA GLU A 133 -24.11 9.84 -5.85
C GLU A 133 -24.75 10.58 -7.04
N ASN A 134 -24.53 11.89 -7.14
CA ASN A 134 -25.05 12.76 -8.20
C ASN A 134 -23.98 13.17 -9.23
N GLY A 135 -22.89 12.40 -9.33
CA GLY A 135 -21.72 12.71 -10.15
C GLY A 135 -20.52 13.20 -9.33
N PRO A 136 -19.41 13.57 -9.99
CA PRO A 136 -18.20 14.00 -9.31
C PRO A 136 -18.46 15.23 -8.43
N ARG A 137 -18.13 15.14 -7.15
CA ARG A 137 -18.19 16.26 -6.21
C ARG A 137 -16.78 16.76 -5.92
N LYS A 138 -16.61 18.08 -5.86
CA LYS A 138 -15.35 18.69 -5.42
C LYS A 138 -15.17 18.42 -3.92
N LEU A 139 -13.98 17.98 -3.51
CA LEU A 139 -13.63 17.87 -2.10
C LEU A 139 -13.43 19.27 -1.51
N THR A 140 -13.96 19.48 -0.31
CA THR A 140 -13.60 20.63 0.52
C THR A 140 -12.26 20.38 1.19
N LYS A 141 -11.62 21.45 1.67
CA LYS A 141 -10.38 21.34 2.44
C LYS A 141 -10.57 20.42 3.65
N GLU A 142 -11.69 20.60 4.34
CA GLU A 142 -12.06 19.87 5.54
C GLU A 142 -12.28 18.38 5.24
N ASP A 143 -12.98 18.05 4.14
CA ASP A 143 -13.18 16.65 3.74
C ASP A 143 -11.85 15.95 3.42
N GLU A 144 -10.92 16.66 2.77
CA GLU A 144 -9.60 16.11 2.41
C GLU A 144 -8.69 15.96 3.64
N LEU A 145 -8.75 16.91 4.58
CA LEU A 145 -8.05 16.81 5.86
C LEU A 145 -8.62 15.68 6.74
N ASP A 146 -9.93 15.46 6.75
CA ASP A 146 -10.56 14.32 7.44
C ASP A 146 -10.11 12.99 6.83
N ALA A 147 -9.96 12.93 5.51
CA ALA A 147 -9.42 11.75 4.82
C ALA A 147 -7.95 11.50 5.20
N LEU A 148 -7.13 12.56 5.28
CA LEU A 148 -5.74 12.49 5.77
C LEU A 148 -5.69 11.99 7.23
N ASP A 149 -6.54 12.52 8.12
CA ASP A 149 -6.63 12.11 9.53
C ASP A 149 -7.00 10.63 9.68
N ALA A 150 -8.03 10.19 8.94
CA ALA A 150 -8.47 8.81 8.94
C ALA A 150 -7.35 7.86 8.43
N ALA A 151 -6.67 8.24 7.34
CA ALA A 151 -5.56 7.48 6.80
C ALA A 151 -4.38 7.42 7.78
N TYR A 152 -4.02 8.54 8.41
CA TYR A 152 -2.94 8.59 9.39
C TYR A 152 -3.19 7.66 10.57
N ARG A 153 -4.38 7.71 11.17
CA ARG A 153 -4.72 6.82 12.29
C ARG A 153 -4.56 5.35 11.91
N LYS A 154 -5.08 4.93 10.75
CA LYS A 154 -4.95 3.54 10.26
C LYS A 154 -3.49 3.16 10.01
N THR A 155 -2.70 4.07 9.45
CA THR A 155 -1.27 3.87 9.18
C THR A 155 -0.49 3.71 10.49
N VAL A 156 -0.77 4.53 11.50
CA VAL A 156 -0.14 4.46 12.83
C VAL A 156 -0.49 3.16 13.54
N ASP A 157 -1.76 2.74 13.53
CA ASP A 157 -2.20 1.45 14.08
C ASP A 157 -1.40 0.29 13.43
N SER A 158 -1.35 0.27 12.09
CA SER A 158 -0.65 -0.76 11.33
C SER A 158 0.86 -0.77 11.61
N PHE A 159 1.48 0.41 11.68
CA PHE A 159 2.90 0.58 11.96
C PHE A 159 3.27 0.04 13.35
N VAL A 160 2.51 0.40 14.38
CA VAL A 160 2.80 -0.03 15.77
C VAL A 160 2.65 -1.54 15.93
N GLU A 161 1.63 -2.15 15.32
CA GLU A 161 1.45 -3.60 15.33
C GLU A 161 2.58 -4.34 14.59
N MET A 162 3.02 -3.81 13.45
CA MET A 162 4.17 -4.33 12.73
C MET A 162 5.46 -4.24 13.57
N GLU A 163 5.66 -3.13 14.28
CA GLU A 163 6.83 -2.94 15.14
C GLU A 163 6.87 -3.90 16.32
N ARG A 164 5.72 -4.15 16.95
CA ARG A 164 5.61 -5.15 18.02
C ARG A 164 5.89 -6.55 17.52
N THR A 165 5.38 -6.90 16.35
CA THR A 165 5.65 -8.18 15.69
C THR A 165 7.14 -8.34 15.38
N ASN A 166 7.78 -7.29 14.85
CA ASN A 166 9.20 -7.26 14.57
C ASN A 166 10.06 -7.38 15.85
N GLN A 167 9.68 -6.72 16.94
CA GLN A 167 10.32 -6.87 18.24
C GLN A 167 10.22 -8.31 18.72
N HIS A 168 9.03 -8.92 18.66
CA HIS A 168 8.83 -10.31 19.08
C HIS A 168 9.68 -11.29 18.26
N ALA A 169 9.73 -11.12 16.93
CA ALA A 169 10.56 -11.93 16.05
C ALA A 169 12.06 -11.79 16.40
N ARG A 170 12.55 -10.56 16.66
CA ARG A 170 13.94 -10.33 17.09
C ARG A 170 14.27 -11.02 18.42
N THR A 171 13.30 -11.07 19.35
CA THR A 171 13.45 -11.81 20.61
C THR A 171 13.64 -13.30 20.37
N ILE A 172 12.73 -13.94 19.61
CA ILE A 172 12.81 -15.38 19.30
C ILE A 172 14.13 -15.73 18.61
N ILE A 173 14.49 -14.97 17.57
CA ILE A 173 15.74 -15.21 16.83
C ILE A 173 16.96 -15.03 17.75
N GLY A 174 16.92 -14.05 18.66
CA GLY A 174 17.98 -13.83 19.64
C GLY A 174 18.16 -15.02 20.58
N GLU A 175 17.07 -15.54 21.13
CA GLU A 175 17.09 -16.71 22.02
C GLU A 175 17.62 -17.96 21.31
N GLU A 176 17.16 -18.22 20.09
CA GLU A 176 17.63 -19.37 19.30
C GLU A 176 19.11 -19.21 18.88
N ALA A 177 19.54 -18.01 18.51
CA ALA A 177 20.93 -17.73 18.17
C ALA A 177 21.88 -17.95 19.37
N GLU A 178 21.44 -17.59 20.58
CA GLU A 178 22.17 -17.87 21.82
C GLU A 178 22.28 -19.37 22.14
N LYS A 179 21.21 -20.14 21.92
CA LYS A 179 21.24 -21.61 22.08
C LYS A 179 22.25 -22.24 21.11
N ILE A 180 22.26 -21.83 19.85
CA ILE A 180 23.20 -22.32 18.83
C ILE A 180 24.65 -21.95 19.20
N ALA A 181 24.88 -20.73 19.68
CA ALA A 181 26.21 -20.28 20.08
C ALA A 181 26.80 -21.13 21.23
N LYS A 182 25.96 -21.54 22.19
CA LYS A 182 26.36 -22.43 23.29
C LYS A 182 26.77 -23.82 22.81
N ILE A 183 26.04 -24.39 21.84
CA ILE A 183 26.33 -25.73 21.28
C ILE A 183 27.60 -25.68 20.43
N SER A 184 27.72 -24.69 19.55
CA SER A 184 28.81 -24.59 18.57
C SER A 184 30.10 -23.97 19.14
N ARG A 185 30.05 -23.38 20.35
CA ARG A 185 31.12 -22.56 20.96
C ARG A 185 31.63 -21.44 20.03
N ARG A 186 30.79 -20.98 19.11
CA ARG A 186 31.07 -19.89 18.17
C ARG A 186 29.90 -18.93 18.12
N GLU A 187 30.17 -17.64 18.15
CA GLU A 187 29.14 -16.63 17.98
C GLU A 187 28.62 -16.64 16.54
N THR A 188 27.30 -16.61 16.38
CA THR A 188 26.68 -16.49 15.05
C THR A 188 26.62 -15.02 14.64
N LYS A 189 26.73 -14.74 13.34
CA LYS A 189 26.56 -13.37 12.82
C LYS A 189 25.22 -12.76 13.26
N ALA A 190 24.17 -13.58 13.34
CA ALA A 190 22.85 -13.16 13.81
C ALA A 190 22.86 -12.76 15.30
N ALA A 191 23.52 -13.54 16.17
CA ALA A 191 23.66 -13.20 17.59
C ALA A 191 24.40 -11.87 17.79
N GLY A 192 25.52 -11.68 17.09
CA GLY A 192 26.29 -10.44 17.15
C GLY A 192 25.46 -9.21 16.71
N PHE A 193 24.78 -9.32 15.57
CA PHE A 193 23.90 -8.26 15.07
C PHE A 193 22.76 -7.94 16.05
N LEU A 194 22.06 -8.94 16.59
CA LEU A 194 20.97 -8.71 17.53
C LEU A 194 21.44 -8.12 18.85
N LYS A 195 22.62 -8.51 19.33
CA LYS A 195 23.25 -7.94 20.53
C LYS A 195 23.59 -6.46 20.34
N GLU A 196 24.12 -6.09 19.18
CA GLU A 196 24.39 -4.69 18.81
C GLU A 196 23.09 -3.86 18.76
N GLN A 197 22.04 -4.40 18.13
CA GLN A 197 20.74 -3.73 18.05
C GLN A 197 20.10 -3.54 19.44
N LYS A 198 20.19 -4.55 20.32
CA LYS A 198 19.76 -4.47 21.73
C LYS A 198 20.52 -3.41 22.51
N ALA A 199 21.85 -3.35 22.35
CA ALA A 199 22.69 -2.35 23.02
C ALA A 199 22.35 -0.91 22.57
N ARG A 200 21.91 -0.74 21.32
CA ARG A 200 21.42 0.53 20.78
C ARG A 200 19.95 0.82 21.10
N GLY A 201 19.24 -0.11 21.74
CA GLY A 201 17.80 0.01 22.04
C GLY A 201 16.90 0.04 20.80
N ILE A 202 17.39 -0.42 19.65
CA ILE A 202 16.64 -0.41 18.38
C ILE A 202 15.57 -1.50 18.34
N ASP A 203 15.74 -2.55 19.15
CA ASP A 203 14.81 -3.66 19.28
C ASP A 203 13.53 -3.30 20.04
N LYS A 204 13.53 -2.20 20.81
CA LYS A 204 12.41 -1.81 21.68
C LYS A 204 11.42 -0.90 20.98
N VAL A 205 10.14 -1.25 21.09
CA VAL A 205 9.02 -0.37 20.77
C VAL A 205 8.65 0.42 22.04
N PRO A 206 8.63 1.77 21.97
CA PRO A 206 8.16 2.59 23.09
C PRO A 206 6.75 2.23 23.55
N GLU A 207 6.51 2.33 24.87
CA GLU A 207 5.17 2.18 25.43
C GLU A 207 4.23 3.28 24.92
N ASN A 208 2.97 2.91 24.66
CA ASN A 208 1.94 3.81 24.17
C ASN A 208 2.34 4.59 22.90
N LEU A 209 3.22 4.04 22.06
CA LEU A 209 3.72 4.69 20.85
C LEU A 209 2.59 5.23 19.96
N ASN A 210 1.52 4.44 19.79
CA ASN A 210 0.33 4.84 19.05
C ASN A 210 -0.28 6.15 19.59
N GLN A 211 -0.58 6.19 20.89
CA GLN A 211 -1.15 7.37 21.54
C GLN A 211 -0.22 8.57 21.42
N LYS A 212 1.08 8.37 21.63
CA LYS A 212 2.10 9.43 21.49
C LYS A 212 2.11 10.03 20.08
N MET A 213 2.03 9.19 19.05
CA MET A 213 1.96 9.64 17.65
C MET A 213 0.69 10.43 17.34
N LEU A 214 -0.47 9.99 17.88
CA LEU A 214 -1.74 10.69 17.70
C LEU A 214 -1.75 12.03 18.45
N SER A 215 -1.24 12.07 19.69
CA SER A 215 -1.09 13.30 20.48
C SER A 215 -0.12 14.28 19.83
N ALA A 216 0.96 13.80 19.22
CA ALA A 216 1.90 14.63 18.49
C ALA A 216 1.22 15.36 17.31
N VAL A 217 0.41 14.65 16.53
CA VAL A 217 -0.37 15.24 15.44
C VAL A 217 -1.47 16.20 15.95
N ALA A 218 -2.12 15.88 17.07
CA ALA A 218 -3.07 16.81 17.68
C ALA A 218 -2.38 18.12 18.09
N SER A 219 -1.24 18.03 18.78
CA SER A 219 -0.44 19.20 19.17
C SER A 219 0.08 19.98 17.96
N PHE A 220 0.43 19.28 16.87
CA PHE A 220 0.76 19.92 15.59
C PHE A 220 -0.39 20.77 15.08
N LYS A 221 -1.60 20.20 14.95
CA LYS A 221 -2.77 20.94 14.44
C LYS A 221 -3.11 22.16 15.29
N GLU A 222 -3.04 22.04 16.62
CA GLU A 222 -3.25 23.17 17.53
C GLU A 222 -2.25 24.30 17.29
N LYS A 223 -0.96 23.98 17.16
CA LYS A 223 0.08 24.99 16.91
C LYS A 223 0.02 25.54 15.49
N TYR A 224 -0.39 24.72 14.52
CA TYR A 224 -0.56 25.13 13.13
C TYR A 224 -1.64 26.21 12.97
N ALA A 225 -2.67 26.23 13.83
CA ALA A 225 -3.66 27.31 13.82
C ALA A 225 -3.07 28.72 14.11
N ALA A 226 -1.94 28.78 14.80
CA ALA A 226 -1.20 30.02 15.08
C ALA A 226 0.04 30.20 14.18
N PHE A 227 0.29 29.27 13.26
CA PHE A 227 1.45 29.26 12.38
C PHE A 227 1.31 30.31 11.28
N ASN A 228 2.35 31.13 11.09
CA ASN A 228 2.39 32.06 9.98
C ASN A 228 3.43 31.58 8.94
N PRO A 229 2.99 31.04 7.79
CA PRO A 229 3.90 30.48 6.77
C PRO A 229 4.83 31.51 6.13
N ASN A 230 4.59 32.82 6.34
CA ASN A 230 5.46 33.88 5.82
C ASN A 230 6.66 34.18 6.73
N THR A 231 6.59 33.80 8.00
CA THR A 231 7.63 34.10 9.00
C THR A 231 8.19 32.85 9.66
N ASP A 232 7.39 31.80 9.73
CA ASP A 232 7.70 30.55 10.38
C ASP A 232 7.93 29.44 9.34
N THR A 233 8.73 28.45 9.71
CA THR A 233 8.93 27.24 8.89
C THR A 233 8.25 26.04 9.54
N LEU A 234 7.72 25.15 8.71
CA LEU A 234 7.13 23.89 9.18
C LEU A 234 8.13 23.07 10.03
N SER A 235 9.43 23.17 9.72
CA SER A 235 10.50 22.53 10.50
C SER A 235 10.63 23.10 11.91
N GLN A 236 10.45 24.40 12.12
CA GLN A 236 10.43 25.01 13.46
C GLN A 236 9.22 24.55 14.26
N LEU A 237 8.05 24.46 13.61
CA LEU A 237 6.83 23.94 14.22
C LEU A 237 7.04 22.49 14.69
N LEU A 238 7.62 21.66 13.81
CA LEU A 238 7.94 20.25 14.07
C LEU A 238 9.01 20.05 15.13
N ALA A 239 10.01 20.93 15.25
CA ALA A 239 11.03 20.84 16.29
C ALA A 239 10.45 20.89 17.72
N GLY A 240 9.27 21.51 17.88
CA GLY A 240 8.51 21.58 19.12
C GLY A 240 7.54 20.42 19.36
N ILE A 241 7.49 19.42 18.48
CA ILE A 241 6.61 18.25 18.57
C ILE A 241 7.51 17.03 18.75
N LYS A 242 7.43 16.38 19.92
CA LYS A 242 8.23 15.21 20.24
C LYS A 242 7.35 14.05 20.63
N ILE A 243 7.70 12.87 20.14
CA ILE A 243 7.10 11.58 20.52
C ILE A 243 7.76 11.04 21.81
N SER A 244 8.87 11.66 22.25
CA SER A 244 9.63 11.30 23.47
C SER A 244 8.87 11.60 24.76
#